data_AF-A0A1B6JEV3-F1
#
_entry.id   AF-A0A1B6JEV3-F1
#
_cell.length_a   1.000
_cell.length_b   1.000
_cell.length_c   1.000
_cell.angle_alpha   90.00
_cell.angle_beta   90.00
_cell.angle_gamma   90.00
#
_symmetry.space_group_name_H-M   'P 1'
#
loop_
_entity.id
_entity.type
_entity.pdbx_description
1 polymer ?
#
loop_
_entity_poly.entity_id
_entity_poly.type
_entity_poly.pdbx_seq_one_letter_code
_entity_poly.pdbx_strand_id
1 'polypeptide(L)'
;DNIFKAIWHVINWERKTLATLEKLQLRVNGQITEDPVEIANHFNYFFSTIAEKTLLDNNIDPRTTHQNNPPIAPTTNMFQFQTITQKDVLKAIDTLKPKTSSGVDEISAMVTKTCREELASPLMGLINKSVQQ
;
A
#
# COMPACT_ATOMS: atom_id res chain seq x y z
N ASP A 1 6.22 6.59 -14.40
CA ASP A 1 5.24 6.31 -15.46
C ASP A 1 4.71 7.62 -16.01
N ASN A 2 4.05 7.64 -17.17
CA ASN A 2 3.71 8.90 -17.83
C ASN A 2 2.51 9.55 -17.12
N ILE A 3 2.78 10.56 -16.29
CA ILE A 3 1.79 11.33 -15.51
C ILE A 3 0.69 11.88 -16.43
N PHE A 4 1.04 12.36 -17.64
CA PHE A 4 0.05 12.83 -18.61
C PHE A 4 -0.89 11.71 -19.08
N LYS A 5 -0.39 10.48 -19.20
CA LYS A 5 -1.23 9.31 -19.55
C LYS A 5 -2.19 8.97 -18.40
N ALA A 6 -1.75 9.11 -17.15
CA ALA A 6 -2.60 8.92 -15.98
C ALA A 6 -3.67 10.00 -15.87
N ILE A 7 -3.30 11.28 -16.06
CA ILE A 7 -4.24 12.41 -16.07
C ILE A 7 -5.27 12.24 -17.20
N TRP A 8 -4.83 11.93 -18.43
CA TRP A 8 -5.74 11.68 -19.55
C TRP A 8 -6.64 10.46 -19.33
N HIS A 9 -6.15 9.44 -18.61
CA HIS A 9 -6.96 8.29 -18.24
C HIS A 9 -8.08 8.70 -17.27
N VAL A 10 -7.77 9.52 -16.26
CA VAL A 10 -8.77 10.07 -15.32
C VAL A 10 -9.79 10.94 -16.06
N ILE A 11 -9.34 11.84 -16.92
CA ILE A 11 -10.23 12.70 -17.72
C ILE A 11 -11.16 11.87 -18.61
N ASN A 12 -10.62 10.85 -19.31
CA ASN A 12 -11.44 9.98 -20.16
C ASN A 12 -12.39 9.09 -19.36
N TRP A 13 -12.00 8.69 -18.15
CA TRP A 13 -12.84 7.94 -17.24
C TRP A 13 -14.02 8.79 -16.77
N GLU A 14 -13.77 9.99 -16.25
CA GLU A 14 -14.80 10.96 -15.83
C GLU A 14 -15.75 11.36 -16.96
N ARG A 15 -15.26 11.41 -18.21
CA ARG A 15 -16.11 11.69 -19.37
C ARG A 15 -17.03 10.53 -19.76
N LYS A 16 -16.70 9.29 -19.42
CA LYS A 16 -17.50 8.10 -19.76
C LYS A 16 -18.60 7.79 -18.74
N THR A 17 -18.44 8.20 -17.49
CA THR A 17 -19.33 7.85 -16.38
C THR A 17 -20.73 8.46 -16.46
N LEU A 18 -20.96 9.44 -17.33
CA LEU A 18 -22.29 10.07 -17.48
C LEU A 18 -23.27 9.28 -18.37
N ALA A 19 -22.81 8.32 -19.18
CA ALA A 19 -23.67 7.62 -20.14
C ALA A 19 -24.13 6.22 -19.67
N THR A 20 -23.44 5.60 -18.72
CA THR A 20 -23.75 4.25 -18.20
C THR A 20 -23.19 4.12 -16.79
N LEU A 21 -23.84 4.73 -15.80
CA LEU A 21 -23.65 4.31 -14.42
C LEU A 21 -24.55 3.08 -14.23
N GLU A 22 -23.99 1.89 -14.41
CA GLU A 22 -24.68 0.68 -13.95
C GLU A 22 -24.92 0.87 -12.45
N LYS A 23 -26.19 0.96 -12.05
CA LYS A 23 -26.55 1.14 -10.65
C LYS A 23 -26.00 -0.06 -9.87
N LEU A 24 -25.26 0.22 -8.81
CA LEU A 24 -24.74 -0.81 -7.93
C LEU A 24 -25.92 -1.61 -7.37
N GLN A 25 -25.97 -2.90 -7.68
CA GLN A 25 -26.97 -3.84 -7.21
C GLN A 25 -26.34 -4.80 -6.20
N LEU A 26 -26.97 -4.96 -5.04
CA LEU A 26 -26.55 -5.91 -4.03
C LEU A 26 -27.69 -6.87 -3.69
N ARG A 27 -27.39 -8.16 -3.59
CA ARG A 27 -28.36 -9.13 -3.08
C ARG A 27 -28.28 -9.20 -1.56
N VAL A 28 -29.31 -8.72 -0.87
CA VAL A 28 -29.46 -8.76 0.59
C VAL A 28 -30.67 -9.64 0.92
N ASN A 29 -30.47 -10.68 1.74
CA ASN A 29 -31.54 -11.62 2.16
C ASN A 29 -32.35 -12.22 0.98
N GLY A 30 -31.71 -12.44 -0.17
CA GLY A 30 -32.34 -13.00 -1.36
C GLY A 30 -33.04 -11.96 -2.27
N GLN A 31 -33.16 -10.70 -1.86
CA GLN A 31 -33.69 -9.60 -2.69
C GLN A 31 -32.56 -8.74 -3.23
N ILE A 32 -32.74 -8.18 -4.43
CA ILE A 32 -31.78 -7.24 -5.04
C ILE A 32 -32.18 -5.83 -4.62
N THR A 33 -31.26 -5.09 -4.01
CA THR A 33 -31.40 -3.66 -3.70
C THR A 33 -30.45 -2.83 -4.56
N GLU A 34 -30.93 -1.67 -4.98
CA GLU A 34 -30.18 -0.60 -5.66
C GLU A 34 -30.03 0.65 -4.78
N ASP A 35 -30.64 0.65 -3.59
CA ASP A 35 -30.60 1.82 -2.70
C ASP A 35 -29.18 1.97 -2.11
N PRO A 36 -28.44 3.05 -2.42
CA PRO A 36 -27.09 3.24 -1.91
C PRO A 36 -27.00 3.24 -0.39
N VAL A 37 -28.03 3.73 0.30
CA VAL A 37 -28.07 3.78 1.77
C VAL A 37 -28.22 2.38 2.35
N GLU A 38 -29.16 1.60 1.82
CA GLU A 38 -29.34 0.20 2.19
C GLU A 38 -28.08 -0.64 1.95
N ILE A 39 -27.44 -0.45 0.78
CA ILE A 39 -26.16 -1.10 0.44
C ILE A 39 -25.09 -0.74 1.47
N ALA A 40 -24.87 0.55 1.73
CA ALA A 40 -23.84 1.00 2.68
C ALA A 40 -24.07 0.43 4.09
N ASN A 41 -25.33 0.41 4.55
CA ASN A 41 -25.70 -0.17 5.84
C ASN A 41 -25.44 -1.67 5.89
N HIS A 42 -25.74 -2.40 4.81
CA HIS A 42 -25.46 -3.84 4.74
C HIS A 42 -23.96 -4.13 4.78
N PHE A 43 -23.14 -3.37 4.05
CA PHE A 43 -21.68 -3.47 4.11
C PHE A 43 -21.17 -3.22 5.53
N ASN A 44 -21.59 -2.11 6.13
CA ASN A 44 -21.17 -1.77 7.49
C ASN A 44 -21.54 -2.88 8.49
N TYR A 45 -22.79 -3.35 8.45
CA TYR A 45 -23.25 -4.42 9.31
C TYR A 45 -22.49 -5.73 9.08
N PHE A 46 -22.27 -6.14 7.83
CA PHE A 46 -21.52 -7.35 7.52
C PHE A 46 -20.10 -7.26 8.06
N PHE A 47 -19.33 -6.24 7.69
CA PHE A 47 -17.91 -6.15 8.06
C PHE A 47 -17.69 -5.84 9.55
N SER A 48 -18.62 -5.17 10.22
CA SER A 48 -18.55 -4.96 11.67
C SER A 48 -18.90 -6.22 12.49
N THR A 49 -19.73 -7.13 11.96
CA THR A 49 -20.24 -8.28 12.72
C THR A 49 -19.68 -9.64 12.28
N ILE A 50 -19.02 -9.73 11.12
CA ILE A 50 -18.59 -11.02 10.55
C ILE A 50 -17.61 -11.76 11.46
N ALA A 51 -16.74 -11.05 12.19
CA ALA A 51 -15.81 -11.65 13.13
C ALA A 51 -16.56 -12.38 14.27
N GLU A 52 -17.49 -11.70 14.93
CA GLU A 52 -18.31 -12.27 16.01
C GLU A 52 -19.18 -13.43 15.52
N LYS A 53 -19.84 -13.27 14.36
CA LYS A 53 -20.63 -14.33 13.74
C LYS A 53 -19.79 -15.56 13.44
N THR A 54 -18.61 -15.38 12.85
CA THR A 54 -17.71 -16.49 12.54
C THR A 54 -17.28 -17.24 13.80
N LEU A 55 -17.00 -16.52 14.90
CA LEU A 55 -16.66 -17.14 16.18
C LEU A 55 -17.83 -17.95 16.75
N LEU A 56 -19.05 -17.39 16.74
CA LEU A 56 -20.27 -18.06 17.20
C LEU A 56 -20.58 -19.31 16.36
N ASP A 57 -20.52 -19.20 15.03
CA ASP A 57 -20.82 -20.29 14.09
C ASP A 57 -19.85 -21.47 14.26
N ASN A 58 -18.61 -21.20 14.66
CA ASN A 58 -17.59 -22.22 14.91
C ASN A 58 -17.51 -22.63 16.40
N ASN A 59 -18.42 -22.14 17.25
CA ASN A 59 -18.44 -22.38 18.70
C ASN A 59 -17.09 -22.07 19.38
N ILE A 60 -16.39 -21.03 18.90
CA ILE A 60 -15.12 -20.56 19.45
C ILE A 60 -15.42 -19.46 20.46
N ASP A 61 -15.22 -19.72 21.76
CA ASP A 61 -15.26 -18.65 22.76
C ASP A 61 -13.89 -17.95 22.79
N PRO A 62 -13.77 -16.69 22.30
CA PRO A 62 -12.51 -15.96 22.28
C PRO A 62 -11.85 -15.85 23.66
N ARG A 63 -12.61 -15.94 24.75
CA ARG A 63 -12.08 -15.91 26.12
C ARG A 63 -11.38 -17.21 26.52
N THR A 64 -11.70 -18.32 25.86
CA THR A 64 -11.12 -19.65 26.14
C THR A 64 -9.95 -19.99 25.22
N THR A 65 -9.95 -19.49 23.97
CA THR A 65 -8.87 -19.73 23.00
C THR A 65 -7.55 -19.05 23.38
N HIS A 66 -7.59 -17.99 24.19
CA HIS A 66 -6.38 -17.32 24.69
C HIS A 66 -5.75 -18.01 25.92
N GLN A 67 -6.45 -18.93 26.60
CA GLN A 67 -5.94 -19.52 27.84
C GLN A 67 -4.97 -20.69 27.61
N ASN A 68 -5.00 -21.32 26.43
CA ASN A 68 -4.16 -22.49 26.11
C ASN A 68 -2.92 -22.18 25.27
N ASN A 69 -2.76 -20.94 24.80
CA ASN A 69 -1.52 -20.52 24.17
C ASN A 69 -0.62 -19.87 25.21
N PRO A 70 0.57 -20.42 25.49
CA PRO A 70 1.53 -19.72 26.34
C PRO A 70 1.78 -18.32 25.76
N PRO A 71 1.97 -17.29 26.60
CA PRO A 71 2.38 -15.98 26.12
C PRO A 71 3.56 -16.18 25.17
N ILE A 72 3.44 -15.67 23.94
CA ILE A 72 4.54 -15.70 22.97
C ILE A 72 5.73 -15.08 23.70
N ALA A 73 6.78 -15.88 23.94
CA ALA A 73 7.96 -15.39 24.63
C ALA A 73 8.44 -14.12 23.90
N PRO A 74 8.76 -13.03 24.63
CA PRO A 74 9.23 -11.82 23.98
C PRO A 74 10.43 -12.18 23.11
N THR A 75 10.29 -11.87 21.81
CA THR A 75 11.33 -12.17 20.83
C THR A 75 12.61 -11.44 21.23
N THR A 76 13.73 -12.15 21.27
CA THR A 76 15.06 -11.54 21.43
C THR A 76 15.51 -10.80 20.17
N ASN A 77 14.81 -11.00 19.05
CA ASN A 77 15.11 -10.32 17.80
C ASN A 77 14.56 -8.89 17.87
N MET A 78 15.42 -7.95 18.23
CA MET A 78 15.17 -6.54 18.01
C MET A 78 15.38 -6.23 16.53
N PHE A 79 14.40 -5.53 15.95
CA PHE A 79 14.60 -4.90 14.65
C PHE A 79 15.69 -3.81 14.79
N GLN A 80 16.72 -3.89 13.96
CA GLN A 80 17.79 -2.90 13.91
C GLN A 80 18.14 -2.60 12.45
N PHE A 81 18.22 -1.31 12.12
CA PHE A 81 18.69 -0.89 10.80
C PHE A 81 20.18 -1.19 10.64
N GLN A 82 20.55 -1.61 9.43
CA GLN A 82 21.93 -1.83 9.05
C GLN A 82 22.43 -0.63 8.24
N THR A 83 23.69 -0.25 8.45
CA THR A 83 24.34 0.74 7.58
C THR A 83 24.56 0.17 6.19
N ILE A 84 24.55 1.05 5.19
CA ILE A 84 24.78 0.72 3.79
C ILE A 84 26.19 1.15 3.33
N THR A 85 26.62 0.58 2.22
CA THR A 85 27.87 0.93 1.54
C THR A 85 27.61 1.74 0.27
N GLN A 86 28.66 2.34 -0.28
CA GLN A 86 28.58 3.03 -1.58
C GLN A 86 28.11 2.09 -2.71
N LYS A 87 28.50 0.80 -2.64
CA LYS A 87 28.07 -0.23 -3.60
C LYS A 87 26.56 -0.45 -3.56
N ASP A 88 25.94 -0.39 -2.38
CA ASP A 88 24.49 -0.55 -2.23
C ASP A 88 23.75 0.62 -2.87
N VAL A 89 24.27 1.84 -2.70
CA VAL A 89 23.73 3.04 -3.37
C VAL A 89 23.85 2.94 -4.89
N LEU A 90 25.04 2.57 -5.40
CA LEU A 90 25.25 2.40 -6.84
C LEU A 90 24.30 1.34 -7.41
N LYS A 91 24.17 0.19 -6.73
CA LYS A 91 23.25 -0.88 -7.13
C LYS A 91 21.81 -0.38 -7.15
N ALA A 92 21.39 0.40 -6.16
CA ALA A 92 20.06 0.99 -6.11
C ALA A 92 19.81 1.95 -7.29
N ILE A 93 20.76 2.87 -7.57
CA ILE A 93 20.68 3.79 -8.71
C ILE A 93 20.62 3.00 -10.04
N ASP A 94 21.37 1.90 -10.15
CA ASP A 94 21.40 1.07 -11.35
C ASP A 94 20.05 0.38 -11.64
N THR A 95 19.23 0.12 -10.62
CA THR A 95 17.88 -0.44 -10.81
C THR A 95 16.89 0.56 -11.44
N LEU A 96 17.19 1.86 -11.42
CA LEU A 96 16.30 2.88 -11.97
C LEU A 96 16.19 2.73 -13.49
N LYS A 97 14.99 2.77 -14.06
CA LYS A 97 14.84 2.86 -15.51
C LYS A 97 15.35 4.24 -15.97
N PRO A 98 16.19 4.34 -17.02
CA PRO A 98 16.74 5.62 -17.49
C PRO A 98 15.67 6.45 -18.21
N LYS A 99 14.74 7.03 -17.45
CA LYS A 99 13.66 7.87 -17.95
C LYS A 99 14.10 9.33 -17.90
N THR A 100 13.73 10.09 -18.93
CA THR A 100 14.03 11.53 -19.06
C THR A 100 13.00 12.42 -18.36
N SER A 101 11.82 11.88 -18.02
CA SER A 101 10.83 12.59 -17.21
C SER A 101 11.34 12.77 -15.77
N SER A 102 11.14 13.95 -15.20
CA SER A 102 11.49 14.28 -13.82
C SER A 102 10.26 14.38 -12.91
N GLY A 103 10.47 14.33 -11.59
CA GLY A 103 9.46 14.64 -10.59
C GLY A 103 9.33 16.14 -10.35
N VAL A 104 8.82 16.51 -9.17
CA VAL A 104 8.69 17.92 -8.72
C VAL A 104 10.03 18.60 -8.45
N ASP A 105 11.10 17.81 -8.31
CA ASP A 105 12.47 18.24 -8.11
C ASP A 105 13.20 18.54 -9.43
N GLU A 106 12.54 18.32 -10.57
CA GLU A 106 13.09 18.49 -11.92
C GLU A 106 14.33 17.62 -12.24
N ILE A 107 14.72 16.69 -11.35
CA ILE A 107 15.83 15.75 -11.55
C ILE A 107 15.31 14.45 -12.15
N SER A 108 15.80 14.09 -13.34
CA SER A 108 15.39 12.84 -13.99
C SER A 108 16.22 11.64 -13.49
N ALA A 109 15.64 10.44 -13.63
CA ALA A 109 16.36 9.20 -13.36
C ALA A 109 17.59 9.04 -14.30
N MET A 110 17.52 9.58 -15.52
CA MET A 110 18.67 9.59 -16.42
C MET A 110 19.83 10.43 -15.87
N VAL A 111 19.57 11.65 -15.41
CA VAL A 111 20.59 12.52 -14.79
C VAL A 111 21.19 11.85 -13.54
N THR A 112 20.34 11.29 -12.69
CA THR A 112 20.78 10.56 -11.49
C THR A 112 21.72 9.40 -11.83
N LYS A 113 21.42 8.65 -12.90
CA LYS A 113 22.29 7.57 -13.39
C LYS A 113 23.62 8.07 -13.93
N THR A 114 23.61 9.16 -14.70
CA THR A 114 24.84 9.77 -15.24
C THR A 114 25.77 10.23 -14.10
N CYS A 115 25.21 10.80 -13.04
CA CYS A 115 25.97 11.33 -11.90
C CYS A 115 26.20 10.31 -10.77
N ARG A 116 25.90 9.01 -10.98
CA ARG A 116 25.82 8.02 -9.90
C ARG A 116 27.11 7.90 -9.08
N GLU A 117 28.28 8.02 -9.71
CA GLU A 117 29.57 7.87 -9.03
C GLU A 117 29.80 9.03 -8.03
N GLU A 118 29.44 10.25 -8.43
CA GLU A 118 29.53 11.46 -7.59
C GLU A 118 28.47 11.46 -6.48
N LEU A 119 27.27 10.93 -6.75
CA LEU A 119 26.17 10.89 -5.80
C LEU A 119 26.31 9.78 -4.75
N ALA A 120 27.02 8.69 -5.06
CA ALA A 120 27.00 7.51 -4.21
C ALA A 120 27.61 7.75 -2.82
N SER A 121 28.71 8.50 -2.73
CA SER A 121 29.35 8.85 -1.44
C SER A 121 28.48 9.75 -0.56
N PRO A 122 27.98 10.92 -1.02
CA PRO A 122 27.15 11.79 -0.19
C PRO A 122 25.82 11.13 0.21
N LEU A 123 25.19 10.36 -0.68
CA LEU A 123 23.95 9.64 -0.35
C LEU A 123 24.18 8.54 0.69
N MET A 124 25.27 7.77 0.59
CA MET A 124 25.62 6.77 1.61
C MET A 124 25.81 7.43 2.98
N GLY A 125 26.54 8.55 3.05
CA GLY A 125 26.74 9.29 4.29
C GLY A 125 25.43 9.80 4.89
N LEU A 126 24.53 10.32 4.06
CA LEU A 126 23.21 10.81 4.48
C LEU A 126 22.32 9.67 5.02
N ILE A 127 22.23 8.56 4.29
CA ILE A 127 21.39 7.42 4.66
C ILE A 127 21.91 6.78 5.96
N ASN A 128 23.22 6.56 6.08
CA ASN A 128 23.81 5.99 7.29
C ASN A 128 23.59 6.86 8.53
N LYS A 129 23.64 8.19 8.38
CA LYS A 129 23.28 9.10 9.47
C LYS A 129 21.81 8.98 9.86
N SER A 130 20.90 8.90 8.88
CA SER A 130 19.45 8.77 9.13
C SER A 130 19.09 7.49 9.89
N VAL A 131 19.70 6.36 9.53
CA VAL A 131 19.41 5.06 10.18
C VAL A 131 20.08 4.87 11.54
N GLN A 132 21.01 5.76 11.91
CA GLN A 132 21.76 5.73 13.17
C GLN A 132 21.28 6.77 14.19
N GLN A 133 20.29 7.61 13.87
CA GLN A 133 19.71 8.59 14.81
C GLN A 133 18.93 7.90 15.93
#